data_AF-A0A643FX99-F1
#
_entry.id   AF-A0A643FX99-F1
#
_cell.length_a   1.000
_cell.length_b   1.000
_cell.length_c   1.000
_cell.angle_alpha   90.00
_cell.angle_beta   90.00
_cell.angle_gamma   90.00
#
_symmetry.space_group_name_H-M   'P 1'
#
loop_
_entity.id
_entity.type
_entity.pdbx_description
1 polymer ?
#
loop_
_entity_poly.entity_id
_entity_poly.type
_entity_poly.pdbx_seq_one_letter_code
_entity_poly.pdbx_strand_id
1 'polypeptide(L)'
;MFTFPHANGQQIPDEVFLAGWWVWFERFGPALDPATAAMPRRNVGCGLAAQLAEGRRFSLDVLCRMLVTPPYRNGMQATPPLMEANAHLLEAAMVERANGAPLNGAMLTEHARNLLGKIVANPVRIDPIEALIEGDIELNVAGIQQLLAEPLTEPCETRDGPAPTGPIENRGDLVRRLVDWIDTEPHQPMYRGRDFGEPLSGWAQRLQGYFWPKPSVHLDATRERLAPLLRTAAELAETAGRWTDAERKRAAVFAEEVFVWGGVPQRQFPENTIELVFRSALTGQELDGALMNSGWTKVAAFATAHLSDDGQLVIWDSRVAHSLIRRMDALLVASGHEEIPPYLADIGRVAGRGGTRHEVNYALRWPDGYRRWPSVFAGSALVREIRDELNRKRPSDGIKWTARMVEMVLFMDGY
;
A
#
# COMPACT_ATOMS: atom_id res chain seq x y z
N MET A 1 0.85 -25.71 -14.30
CA MET A 1 0.50 -25.26 -12.93
C MET A 1 1.78 -25.26 -12.12
N PHE A 2 2.01 -24.19 -11.36
CA PHE A 2 3.16 -24.08 -10.47
C PHE A 2 2.80 -24.65 -9.09
N THR A 3 3.59 -25.57 -8.58
CA THR A 3 3.30 -26.35 -7.36
C THR A 3 4.27 -26.00 -6.23
N PHE A 4 3.74 -25.84 -5.02
CA PHE A 4 4.51 -25.59 -3.80
C PHE A 4 4.50 -26.84 -2.89
N PRO A 5 5.53 -27.70 -2.93
CA PRO A 5 5.54 -28.94 -2.15
C PRO A 5 5.41 -28.71 -0.64
N HIS A 6 6.07 -27.67 -0.12
CA HIS A 6 6.08 -27.33 1.31
C HIS A 6 4.87 -26.51 1.78
N ALA A 7 3.94 -26.20 0.88
CA ALA A 7 2.68 -25.55 1.20
C ALA A 7 1.50 -26.50 1.02
N ASN A 8 1.64 -27.73 1.51
CA ASN A 8 0.66 -28.81 1.36
C ASN A 8 0.26 -29.06 -0.11
N GLY A 9 1.25 -28.99 -1.01
CA GLY A 9 1.01 -29.16 -2.45
C GLY A 9 0.17 -28.05 -3.09
N GLN A 10 0.06 -26.86 -2.48
CA GLN A 10 -0.65 -25.72 -3.07
C GLN A 10 -0.21 -25.49 -4.51
N GLN A 11 -1.17 -25.24 -5.40
CA GLN A 11 -0.91 -24.93 -6.80
C GLN A 11 -1.41 -23.53 -7.16
N ILE A 12 -0.69 -22.86 -8.05
CA ILE A 12 -1.11 -21.61 -8.69
C ILE A 12 -0.95 -21.73 -10.21
N PRO A 13 -1.67 -20.93 -11.01
CA PRO A 13 -1.43 -20.88 -12.45
C PRO A 13 0.01 -20.51 -12.79
N ASP A 14 0.58 -21.08 -13.84
CA ASP A 14 1.95 -20.75 -14.28
C ASP A 14 2.10 -19.26 -14.58
N GLU A 15 1.04 -18.65 -15.14
CA GLU A 15 0.97 -17.24 -15.45
C GLU A 15 1.10 -16.35 -14.20
N VAL A 16 0.54 -16.76 -13.07
CA VAL A 16 0.64 -16.07 -11.78
C VAL A 16 2.07 -16.10 -11.28
N PHE A 17 2.75 -17.25 -11.38
CA PHE A 17 4.15 -17.36 -10.99
C PHE A 17 5.07 -16.52 -11.89
N LEU A 18 4.89 -16.59 -13.22
CA LEU A 18 5.72 -15.86 -14.18
C LEU A 18 5.51 -14.34 -14.11
N ALA A 19 4.28 -13.88 -13.87
CA ALA A 19 4.03 -12.47 -13.55
C ALA A 19 4.76 -12.07 -12.25
N GLY A 20 4.71 -12.91 -11.21
CA GLY A 20 5.43 -12.67 -9.97
C GLY A 20 6.95 -12.59 -10.15
N TRP A 21 7.50 -13.49 -10.97
CA TRP A 21 8.91 -13.49 -11.37
C TRP A 21 9.30 -12.17 -12.03
N TRP A 22 8.55 -11.73 -13.03
CA TRP A 22 8.81 -10.47 -13.74
C TRP A 22 8.80 -9.27 -12.81
N VAL A 23 7.76 -9.15 -11.98
CA VAL A 23 7.63 -8.07 -10.98
C VAL A 23 8.81 -8.08 -10.01
N TRP A 24 9.27 -9.26 -9.60
CA TRP A 24 10.40 -9.40 -8.67
C TRP A 24 11.72 -8.90 -9.27
N PHE A 25 11.96 -9.17 -10.56
CA PHE A 25 13.12 -8.67 -11.30
C PHE A 25 13.05 -7.15 -11.50
N GLU A 26 11.94 -6.63 -12.00
CA GLU A 26 11.73 -5.19 -12.20
C GLU A 26 12.01 -4.38 -10.93
N ARG A 27 11.66 -4.96 -9.77
CA ARG A 27 11.75 -4.27 -8.48
C ARG A 27 13.09 -4.44 -7.79
N PHE A 28 13.63 -5.65 -7.76
CA PHE A 28 14.79 -6.00 -6.91
C PHE A 28 16.03 -6.42 -7.71
N GLY A 29 15.92 -6.55 -9.03
CA GLY A 29 17.03 -6.79 -9.94
C GLY A 29 16.90 -5.98 -11.24
N PRO A 30 16.69 -4.65 -11.19
CA PRO A 30 16.36 -3.85 -12.38
C PRO A 30 17.48 -3.78 -13.44
N ALA A 31 18.70 -4.18 -13.09
CA ALA A 31 19.83 -4.29 -14.01
C ALA A 31 19.90 -5.66 -14.71
N LEU A 32 19.00 -6.58 -14.37
CA LEU A 32 18.99 -7.96 -14.86
C LEU A 32 17.78 -8.18 -15.75
N ASP A 33 17.98 -8.89 -16.86
CA ASP A 33 16.89 -9.28 -17.75
C ASP A 33 16.07 -10.44 -17.14
N PRO A 34 14.77 -10.24 -16.84
CA PRO A 34 13.93 -11.28 -16.24
C PRO A 34 13.80 -12.55 -17.10
N ALA A 35 14.01 -12.47 -18.42
CA ALA A 35 13.91 -13.64 -19.29
C ALA A 35 15.15 -14.53 -19.23
N THR A 36 16.34 -13.95 -19.02
CA THR A 36 17.62 -14.66 -19.21
C THR A 36 18.47 -14.74 -17.95
N ALA A 37 18.27 -13.86 -16.98
CA ALA A 37 19.05 -13.84 -15.76
C ALA A 37 18.58 -14.90 -14.74
N ALA A 38 19.52 -15.38 -13.94
CA ALA A 38 19.26 -16.30 -12.85
C ALA A 38 18.93 -15.55 -11.55
N MET A 39 17.91 -16.01 -10.83
CA MET A 39 17.56 -15.54 -9.50
C MET A 39 18.19 -16.46 -8.44
N PRO A 40 18.86 -15.92 -7.40
CA PRO A 40 19.36 -16.72 -6.28
C PRO A 40 18.23 -17.52 -5.61
N ARG A 41 18.44 -18.80 -5.30
CA ARG A 41 17.41 -19.58 -4.60
C ARG A 41 17.24 -19.17 -3.14
N ARG A 42 18.36 -19.10 -2.40
CA ARG A 42 18.45 -18.69 -0.98
C ARG A 42 17.38 -19.29 -0.05
N ASN A 43 17.03 -20.57 -0.23
CA ASN A 43 16.14 -21.26 0.69
C ASN A 43 16.83 -21.47 2.05
N VAL A 44 16.34 -20.78 3.08
CA VAL A 44 16.88 -20.87 4.46
C VAL A 44 15.78 -21.10 5.48
N GLY A 45 16.08 -21.90 6.51
CA GLY A 45 15.12 -22.37 7.51
C GLY A 45 14.58 -21.31 8.48
N CYS A 46 14.88 -20.03 8.27
CA CYS A 46 14.31 -18.95 9.06
C CYS A 46 12.96 -18.46 8.50
N GLY A 47 12.23 -17.71 9.33
CA GLY A 47 10.98 -17.06 8.93
C GLY A 47 11.19 -16.02 7.83
N LEU A 48 10.10 -15.65 7.15
CA LEU A 48 10.16 -14.69 6.04
C LEU A 48 10.73 -13.33 6.49
N ALA A 49 10.35 -12.84 7.68
CA ALA A 49 10.85 -11.58 8.23
C ALA A 49 12.39 -11.59 8.36
N ALA A 50 12.96 -12.64 8.94
CA ALA A 50 14.41 -12.78 9.10
C ALA A 50 15.16 -12.80 7.75
N GLN A 51 14.60 -13.41 6.71
CA GLN A 51 15.21 -13.35 5.38
C GLN A 51 15.25 -11.94 4.80
N LEU A 52 14.18 -11.18 5.00
CA LEU A 52 14.10 -9.80 4.53
C LEU A 52 15.09 -8.91 5.28
N ALA A 53 15.20 -9.09 6.61
CA ALA A 53 16.16 -8.40 7.47
C ALA A 53 17.62 -8.61 7.03
N GLU A 54 17.95 -9.84 6.59
CA GLU A 54 19.28 -10.19 6.12
C GLU A 54 19.56 -9.77 4.66
N GLY A 55 18.75 -8.87 4.09
CA GLY A 55 18.96 -8.35 2.73
C GLY A 55 18.79 -9.40 1.63
N ARG A 56 18.01 -10.46 1.86
CA ARG A 56 17.82 -11.58 0.91
C ARG A 56 16.61 -11.43 0.01
N ARG A 57 16.12 -10.20 -0.14
CA ARG A 57 14.86 -9.88 -0.84
C ARG A 57 14.84 -10.36 -2.29
N PHE A 58 15.92 -10.15 -3.05
CA PHE A 58 16.05 -10.73 -4.39
C PHE A 58 16.43 -12.22 -4.31
N SER A 59 15.42 -13.07 -4.10
CA SER A 59 15.57 -14.52 -4.13
C SER A 59 14.27 -15.25 -4.48
N LEU A 60 14.40 -16.45 -5.04
CA LEU A 60 13.28 -17.30 -5.39
C LEU A 60 12.51 -17.73 -4.14
N ASP A 61 13.20 -17.99 -3.01
CA ASP A 61 12.53 -18.39 -1.77
C ASP A 61 11.57 -17.31 -1.26
N VAL A 62 12.00 -16.05 -1.26
CA VAL A 62 11.15 -14.93 -0.84
C VAL A 62 9.96 -14.76 -1.79
N LEU A 63 10.18 -14.79 -3.12
CA LEU A 63 9.08 -14.74 -4.09
C LEU A 63 8.05 -15.87 -3.84
N CYS A 64 8.51 -17.11 -3.70
CA CYS A 64 7.63 -18.25 -3.44
C CYS A 64 6.87 -18.10 -2.12
N ARG A 65 7.51 -17.61 -1.05
CA ARG A 65 6.86 -17.32 0.24
C ARG A 65 5.79 -16.23 0.12
N MET A 66 5.94 -15.26 -0.78
CA MET A 66 4.89 -14.26 -1.03
C MET A 66 3.67 -14.86 -1.72
N LEU A 67 3.88 -15.82 -2.63
CA LEU A 67 2.82 -16.44 -3.42
C LEU A 67 2.03 -17.53 -2.66
N VAL A 68 2.65 -18.24 -1.70
CA VAL A 68 1.96 -19.25 -0.88
C VAL A 68 0.93 -18.65 0.08
N THR A 69 0.01 -19.50 0.54
CA THR A 69 -0.95 -19.14 1.57
C THR A 69 -0.26 -18.88 2.91
N PRO A 70 -0.84 -18.00 3.74
CA PRO A 70 -0.11 -17.41 4.86
C PRO A 70 0.49 -18.38 5.90
N PRO A 71 -0.13 -19.53 6.23
CA PRO A 71 0.47 -20.50 7.17
C PRO A 71 1.84 -21.04 6.74
N TYR A 72 2.16 -21.01 5.45
CA TYR A 72 3.37 -21.63 4.90
C TYR A 72 4.51 -20.65 4.64
N ARG A 73 4.32 -19.36 4.91
CA ARG A 73 5.30 -18.29 4.58
C ARG A 73 6.59 -18.36 5.37
N ASN A 74 6.52 -18.91 6.58
CA ASN A 74 7.69 -19.07 7.43
C ASN A 74 8.47 -20.37 7.12
N GLY A 75 7.95 -21.22 6.24
CA GLY A 75 8.65 -22.39 5.71
C GLY A 75 9.45 -22.08 4.46
N MET A 76 10.56 -22.79 4.26
CA MET A 76 11.31 -22.78 3.01
C MET A 76 10.45 -23.28 1.86
N GLN A 77 10.48 -22.57 0.74
CA GLN A 77 9.74 -22.93 -0.46
C GLN A 77 10.70 -23.36 -1.59
N ALA A 78 11.76 -22.60 -1.87
CA ALA A 78 12.68 -22.80 -3.01
C ALA A 78 13.71 -23.93 -2.85
N THR A 79 13.24 -25.09 -2.42
CA THR A 79 14.02 -26.33 -2.17
C THR A 79 14.13 -27.20 -3.44
N PRO A 80 14.99 -28.25 -3.47
CA PRO A 80 15.08 -29.15 -4.63
C PRO A 80 13.73 -29.75 -5.06
N PRO A 81 12.84 -30.20 -4.14
CA PRO A 81 11.49 -30.62 -4.52
C PRO A 81 10.67 -29.57 -5.28
N LEU A 82 10.82 -28.28 -4.96
CA LEU A 82 10.14 -27.22 -5.70
C LEU A 82 10.71 -27.08 -7.12
N MET A 83 12.03 -27.21 -7.29
CA MET A 83 12.64 -27.18 -8.62
C MET A 83 12.20 -28.37 -9.46
N GLU A 84 12.17 -29.57 -8.88
CA GLU A 84 11.72 -30.80 -9.56
C GLU A 84 10.24 -30.72 -9.95
N ALA A 85 9.37 -30.29 -9.03
CA ALA A 85 7.94 -30.16 -9.29
C ALA A 85 7.58 -29.09 -10.33
N ASN A 86 8.50 -28.16 -10.62
CA ASN A 86 8.30 -27.05 -11.54
C ASN A 86 9.36 -26.99 -12.65
N ALA A 87 9.94 -28.14 -13.00
CA ALA A 87 10.98 -28.24 -14.03
C ALA A 87 10.50 -27.80 -15.42
N HIS A 88 9.18 -27.70 -15.64
CA HIS A 88 8.61 -27.13 -16.87
C HIS A 88 8.82 -25.62 -16.98
N LEU A 89 8.97 -24.90 -15.86
CA LEU A 89 9.22 -23.46 -15.84
C LEU A 89 10.63 -23.07 -15.40
N LEU A 90 11.23 -23.86 -14.51
CA LEU A 90 12.49 -23.51 -13.86
C LEU A 90 13.60 -24.53 -14.18
N GLU A 91 14.79 -24.01 -14.44
CA GLU A 91 16.01 -24.80 -14.53
C GLU A 91 17.03 -24.32 -13.49
N ALA A 92 17.88 -25.25 -13.02
CA ALA A 92 18.91 -24.92 -12.04
C ALA A 92 20.01 -24.08 -12.71
N ALA A 93 20.45 -23.03 -12.01
CA ALA A 93 21.51 -22.14 -12.47
C ALA A 93 22.48 -21.84 -11.33
N MET A 94 23.66 -21.32 -11.68
CA MET A 94 24.61 -20.78 -10.71
C MET A 94 24.60 -19.26 -10.78
N VAL A 95 24.56 -18.61 -9.62
CA VAL A 95 24.64 -17.16 -9.47
C VAL A 95 25.89 -16.83 -8.69
N GLU A 96 26.65 -15.85 -9.14
CA GLU A 96 27.80 -15.36 -8.39
C GLU A 96 27.36 -14.43 -7.26
N ARG A 97 27.92 -14.63 -6.07
CA ARG A 97 27.78 -13.68 -4.95
C ARG A 97 28.71 -12.49 -5.15
N ALA A 98 28.45 -11.41 -4.42
CA ALA A 98 29.34 -10.22 -4.40
C ALA A 98 30.78 -10.55 -3.97
N ASN A 99 31.00 -11.63 -3.23
CA ASN A 99 32.33 -12.12 -2.84
C ASN A 99 32.90 -13.18 -3.81
N GLY A 100 32.32 -13.34 -5.01
CA GLY A 100 32.74 -14.30 -6.03
C GLY A 100 32.37 -15.76 -5.75
N ALA A 101 31.75 -16.08 -4.61
CA ALA A 101 31.38 -17.45 -4.30
C ALA A 101 30.14 -17.91 -5.08
N PRO A 102 30.10 -19.15 -5.58
CA PRO A 102 28.95 -19.69 -6.30
C PRO A 102 27.74 -19.89 -5.37
N LEU A 103 26.55 -19.57 -5.86
CA LEU A 103 25.27 -19.74 -5.17
C LEU A 103 24.27 -20.44 -6.08
N ASN A 104 23.53 -21.39 -5.52
CA ASN A 104 22.43 -22.04 -6.24
C ASN A 104 21.37 -21.01 -6.61
N GLY A 105 21.03 -20.96 -7.89
CA GLY A 105 19.98 -20.15 -8.48
C GLY A 105 18.97 -20.96 -9.26
N ALA A 106 18.01 -20.25 -9.80
CA ALA A 106 17.05 -20.75 -10.78
C ALA A 106 16.98 -19.75 -11.93
N MET A 107 16.72 -20.22 -13.13
CA MET A 107 16.39 -19.39 -14.28
C MET A 107 15.20 -19.98 -15.01
N LEU A 108 14.58 -19.21 -15.90
CA LEU A 108 13.43 -19.67 -16.67
C LEU A 108 13.88 -20.61 -17.79
N THR A 109 13.16 -21.71 -17.98
CA THR A 109 13.28 -22.56 -19.18
C THR A 109 12.88 -21.79 -20.43
N GLU A 110 13.26 -22.29 -21.61
CA GLU A 110 12.82 -21.70 -22.89
C GLU A 110 11.28 -21.61 -22.98
N HIS A 111 10.57 -22.64 -22.51
CA HIS A 111 9.11 -22.64 -22.46
C HIS A 111 8.57 -21.49 -21.59
N ALA A 112 9.13 -21.29 -20.39
CA ALA A 112 8.75 -20.21 -19.49
C ALA A 112 9.07 -18.82 -20.06
N ARG A 113 10.20 -18.64 -20.76
CA ARG A 113 10.56 -17.38 -21.43
C ARG A 113 9.52 -16.99 -22.49
N ASN A 114 9.08 -17.95 -23.29
CA ASN A 114 8.05 -17.74 -24.30
C ASN A 114 6.70 -17.37 -23.67
N LEU A 115 6.33 -17.99 -22.55
CA LEU A 115 5.12 -17.62 -21.81
C LEU A 115 5.25 -16.24 -21.17
N LEU A 116 6.40 -15.93 -20.59
CA LEU A 116 6.68 -14.63 -19.97
C LEU A 116 6.52 -13.50 -21.00
N GLY A 117 7.05 -13.64 -22.21
CA GLY A 117 6.89 -12.64 -23.28
C GLY A 117 5.42 -12.31 -23.59
N LYS A 118 4.53 -13.31 -23.55
CA LYS A 118 3.07 -13.11 -23.73
C LYS A 118 2.41 -12.40 -22.54
N ILE A 119 2.89 -12.66 -21.33
CA ILE A 119 2.40 -12.04 -20.10
C ILE A 119 2.82 -10.56 -20.05
N VAL A 120 4.08 -10.26 -20.35
CA VAL A 120 4.61 -8.89 -20.39
C VAL A 120 3.88 -8.04 -21.43
N ALA A 121 3.49 -8.63 -22.56
CA ALA A 121 2.67 -7.97 -23.57
C ALA A 121 1.22 -7.68 -23.12
N ASN A 122 0.76 -8.23 -21.99
CA ASN A 122 -0.60 -8.03 -21.48
C ASN A 122 -0.60 -7.54 -20.01
N PRO A 123 -0.60 -6.22 -19.78
CA PRO A 123 -0.51 -5.63 -18.44
C PRO A 123 -1.61 -6.07 -17.47
N VAL A 124 -2.80 -6.45 -17.95
CA VAL A 124 -3.93 -6.91 -17.12
C VAL A 124 -3.57 -8.15 -16.29
N ARG A 125 -2.62 -8.96 -16.77
CA ARG A 125 -2.17 -10.19 -16.08
C ARG A 125 -1.14 -9.94 -14.98
N ILE A 126 -0.51 -8.76 -14.98
CA ILE A 126 0.56 -8.40 -14.05
C ILE A 126 0.01 -7.61 -12.87
N ASP A 127 -0.94 -6.71 -13.12
CA ASP A 127 -1.52 -5.81 -12.12
C ASP A 127 -1.99 -6.55 -10.83
N PRO A 128 -2.67 -7.72 -10.88
CA PRO A 128 -3.09 -8.45 -9.68
C PRO A 128 -1.93 -9.08 -8.88
N ILE A 129 -0.81 -9.38 -9.53
CA ILE A 129 0.36 -10.00 -8.88
C ILE A 129 1.23 -8.94 -8.24
N GLU A 130 1.33 -7.76 -8.86
CA GLU A 130 1.88 -6.56 -8.22
C GLU A 130 1.10 -6.25 -6.94
N ALA A 131 -0.23 -6.22 -7.03
CA ALA A 131 -1.11 -6.09 -5.87
C ALA A 131 -0.86 -7.16 -4.79
N LEU A 132 -0.65 -8.42 -5.17
CA LEU A 132 -0.41 -9.52 -4.24
C LEU A 132 0.95 -9.41 -3.52
N ILE A 133 2.00 -9.05 -4.27
CA ILE A 133 3.35 -8.84 -3.73
C ILE A 133 3.37 -7.62 -2.79
N GLU A 134 2.50 -6.64 -3.02
CA GLU A 134 2.40 -5.41 -2.24
C GLU A 134 1.38 -5.46 -1.08
N GLY A 135 0.51 -6.47 -1.03
CA GLY A 135 -0.61 -6.48 -0.10
C GLY A 135 -0.23 -6.72 1.35
N ASP A 136 -0.86 -5.95 2.26
CA ASP A 136 -0.96 -6.31 3.68
C ASP A 136 -1.81 -7.58 3.79
N ILE A 137 -1.24 -8.65 4.32
CA ILE A 137 -1.95 -9.94 4.41
C ILE A 137 -2.17 -10.24 5.89
N GLU A 138 -3.45 -10.22 6.28
CA GLU A 138 -3.87 -10.62 7.61
C GLU A 138 -3.63 -12.11 7.82
N LEU A 139 -3.06 -12.41 8.98
CA LEU A 139 -2.76 -13.74 9.46
C LEU A 139 -3.38 -13.88 10.83
N ASN A 140 -4.29 -14.84 10.98
CA ASN A 140 -4.75 -15.28 12.28
C ASN A 140 -4.14 -16.66 12.56
N VAL A 141 -2.90 -16.67 13.04
CA VAL A 141 -2.26 -17.88 13.58
C VAL A 141 -1.47 -17.47 14.83
N ALA A 142 -1.99 -17.85 16.00
CA ALA A 142 -1.28 -18.01 17.27
C ALA A 142 -0.17 -16.98 17.59
N GLY A 143 -0.55 -15.73 17.84
CA GLY A 143 0.20 -14.88 18.78
C GLY A 143 1.49 -14.21 18.32
N ILE A 144 1.86 -14.25 17.04
CA ILE A 144 2.93 -13.38 16.50
C ILE A 144 2.40 -12.71 15.22
N GLN A 145 1.64 -11.63 15.43
CA GLN A 145 1.24 -10.67 14.41
C GLN A 145 2.34 -9.63 14.24
N GLN A 146 3.41 -10.01 13.56
CA GLN A 146 4.43 -9.07 13.12
C GLN A 146 4.26 -8.87 11.62
N LEU A 147 3.90 -7.65 11.23
CA LEU A 147 3.99 -7.25 9.83
C LEU A 147 5.39 -7.55 9.30
N LEU A 148 5.46 -7.85 8.01
CA LEU A 148 6.68 -7.84 7.20
C LEU A 148 7.22 -6.41 7.01
N ALA A 149 7.29 -5.64 8.09
CA ALA A 149 7.92 -4.35 8.17
C ALA A 149 9.06 -4.49 9.17
N GLU A 150 10.25 -4.87 8.69
CA GLU A 150 11.47 -4.54 9.41
C GLU A 150 12.14 -3.32 8.77
N PRO A 151 12.77 -2.47 9.60
CA PRO A 151 13.14 -1.12 9.28
C PRO A 151 14.45 -1.07 8.50
N LEU A 152 14.45 -0.40 7.36
CA LEU A 152 15.69 0.15 6.83
C LEU A 152 15.80 1.56 7.41
N THR A 153 16.57 1.75 8.48
CA THR A 153 16.95 3.09 8.94
C THR A 153 17.95 3.69 7.95
N GLU A 154 17.47 4.49 7.00
CA GLU A 154 18.26 5.55 6.41
C GLU A 154 17.70 6.89 6.90
N PRO A 155 18.55 7.91 7.12
CA PRO A 155 18.07 9.25 7.41
C PRO A 155 17.10 9.66 6.31
N CYS A 156 15.97 10.26 6.69
CA CYS A 156 15.14 10.97 5.75
C CYS A 156 15.98 12.12 5.18
N GLU A 157 16.67 11.89 4.07
CA GLU A 157 17.15 12.98 3.23
C GLU A 157 15.90 13.62 2.64
N THR A 158 15.38 14.61 3.35
CA THR A 158 14.24 15.42 2.91
C THR A 158 14.61 16.02 1.56
N ARG A 159 14.02 15.49 0.48
CA ARG A 159 14.05 16.11 -0.86
C ARG A 159 13.25 17.40 -0.93
N ASP A 160 12.63 17.79 0.19
CA ASP A 160 11.74 18.93 0.31
C ASP A 160 12.51 20.24 0.60
N GLY A 161 11.90 21.36 0.23
CA GLY A 161 12.37 22.68 0.66
C GLY A 161 12.25 22.85 2.19
N PRO A 162 12.97 23.82 2.78
CA PRO A 162 12.90 24.07 4.22
C PRO A 162 11.48 24.37 4.67
N ALA A 163 11.08 23.82 5.83
CA ALA A 163 9.78 24.09 6.41
C ALA A 163 9.59 25.59 6.69
N PRO A 164 8.39 26.15 6.44
CA PRO A 164 8.08 27.53 6.80
C PRO A 164 8.26 27.78 8.31
N THR A 165 9.01 28.82 8.67
CA THR A 165 9.28 29.19 10.07
C THR A 165 8.16 30.03 10.69
N GLY A 166 8.11 30.08 12.02
CA GLY A 166 7.23 30.95 12.81
C GLY A 166 6.30 30.16 13.74
N PRO A 167 5.66 30.82 14.74
CA PRO A 167 4.90 30.12 15.77
C PRO A 167 3.60 29.51 15.21
N ILE A 168 3.27 28.29 15.67
CA ILE A 168 1.98 27.64 15.41
C ILE A 168 1.14 27.78 16.68
N GLU A 169 0.11 28.62 16.61
CA GLU A 169 -0.70 28.94 17.79
C GLU A 169 -1.76 27.88 18.09
N ASN A 170 -2.30 27.24 17.04
CA ASN A 170 -3.40 26.28 17.15
C ASN A 170 -3.47 25.38 15.89
N ARG A 171 -4.40 24.40 15.93
CA ARG A 171 -4.65 23.46 14.84
C ARG A 171 -5.03 24.13 13.52
N GLY A 172 -5.83 25.20 13.56
CA GLY A 172 -6.21 25.94 12.35
C GLY A 172 -5.01 26.61 11.67
N ASP A 173 -4.09 27.18 12.45
CA ASP A 173 -2.85 27.74 11.90
C ASP A 173 -1.94 26.66 11.29
N LEU A 174 -1.83 25.50 11.94
CA LEU A 174 -1.10 24.36 11.41
C LEU A 174 -1.67 23.92 10.05
N VAL A 175 -2.99 23.75 9.94
CA VAL A 175 -3.66 23.35 8.69
C VAL A 175 -3.43 24.39 7.59
N ARG A 176 -3.58 25.68 7.92
CA ARG A 176 -3.34 26.78 6.98
C ARG A 176 -1.92 26.75 6.42
N ARG A 177 -0.92 26.60 7.30
CA ARG A 177 0.50 26.53 6.91
C ARG A 177 0.80 25.27 6.10
N LEU A 178 0.19 24.14 6.45
CA LEU A 178 0.32 22.90 5.71
C LEU A 178 -0.21 23.03 4.28
N VAL A 179 -1.38 23.65 4.10
CA VAL A 179 -1.97 23.93 2.78
C VAL A 179 -1.05 24.83 1.95
N ASP A 180 -0.53 25.91 2.54
CA ASP A 180 0.35 26.87 1.86
C ASP A 180 1.70 26.24 1.48
N TRP A 181 2.24 25.38 2.35
CA TRP A 181 3.49 24.69 2.07
C TRP A 181 3.34 23.66 0.96
N ILE A 182 2.32 22.80 1.00
CA ILE A 182 2.05 21.83 -0.08
C ILE A 182 1.84 22.53 -1.43
N ASP A 183 1.24 23.73 -1.41
CA ASP A 183 1.04 24.47 -2.64
C ASP A 183 2.34 24.95 -3.29
N THR A 184 3.30 25.38 -2.48
CA THR A 184 4.53 26.04 -2.96
C THR A 184 5.71 25.07 -3.13
N GLU A 185 5.72 23.98 -2.38
CA GLU A 185 6.72 22.93 -2.50
C GLU A 185 6.63 22.29 -3.90
N PRO A 186 7.76 22.13 -4.62
CA PRO A 186 7.79 21.31 -5.83
C PRO A 186 7.63 19.82 -5.47
N HIS A 187 6.81 19.09 -6.21
CA HIS A 187 6.64 17.65 -6.05
C HIS A 187 6.99 16.91 -7.33
N GLN A 188 7.89 15.95 -7.21
CA GLN A 188 8.21 15.01 -8.28
C GLN A 188 7.33 13.77 -8.12
N PRO A 189 6.39 13.48 -9.03
CA PRO A 189 5.64 12.24 -8.99
C PRO A 189 6.59 11.05 -9.09
N MET A 190 6.28 9.97 -8.37
CA MET A 190 7.09 8.75 -8.38
C MET A 190 6.27 7.54 -8.80
N TYR A 191 6.88 6.67 -9.59
CA TYR A 191 6.36 5.36 -9.94
C TYR A 191 7.42 4.30 -9.67
N ARG A 192 7.09 3.34 -8.81
CA ARG A 192 8.00 2.24 -8.41
C ARG A 192 9.36 2.71 -7.88
N GLY A 193 9.36 3.77 -7.08
CA GLY A 193 10.58 4.32 -6.48
C GLY A 193 11.44 5.15 -7.43
N ARG A 194 10.94 5.47 -8.63
CA ARG A 194 11.62 6.31 -9.62
C ARG A 194 10.79 7.54 -9.95
N ASP A 195 11.49 8.63 -10.24
CA ASP A 195 10.87 9.87 -10.70
C ASP A 195 10.10 9.63 -12.01
N PHE A 196 8.91 10.21 -12.10
CA PHE A 196 8.01 10.09 -13.25
C PHE A 196 7.44 11.46 -13.63
N GLY A 197 7.56 11.82 -14.91
CA GLY A 197 7.04 13.08 -15.44
C GLY A 197 7.80 14.31 -14.94
N GLU A 198 7.24 15.48 -15.19
CA GLU A 198 7.79 16.76 -14.75
C GLU A 198 7.39 17.07 -13.29
N PRO A 199 8.22 17.85 -12.56
CA PRO A 199 7.83 18.38 -11.26
C PRO A 199 6.53 19.20 -11.32
N LEU A 200 5.65 18.99 -10.33
CA LEU A 200 4.36 19.64 -10.20
C LEU A 200 4.38 20.61 -9.02
N SER A 201 3.69 21.74 -9.15
CA SER A 201 3.53 22.71 -8.06
C SER A 201 2.06 23.14 -7.96
N GLY A 202 1.60 23.37 -6.73
CA GLY A 202 0.21 23.68 -6.47
C GLY A 202 -0.71 22.47 -6.43
N TRP A 203 -1.75 22.58 -5.62
CA TRP A 203 -2.70 21.49 -5.37
C TRP A 203 -3.39 20.98 -6.65
N ALA A 204 -3.82 21.88 -7.53
CA ALA A 204 -4.53 21.52 -8.75
C ALA A 204 -3.67 20.70 -9.72
N GLN A 205 -2.39 21.06 -9.91
CA GLN A 205 -1.48 20.32 -10.78
C GLN A 205 -1.14 18.96 -10.17
N ARG A 206 -0.91 18.89 -8.85
CA ARG A 206 -0.69 17.61 -8.15
C ARG A 206 -1.89 16.68 -8.30
N LEU A 207 -3.12 17.19 -8.24
CA LEU A 207 -4.32 16.39 -8.47
C LEU A 207 -4.40 15.89 -9.92
N GLN A 208 -4.09 16.73 -10.90
CA GLN A 208 -4.03 16.32 -12.31
C GLN A 208 -2.94 15.28 -12.58
N GLY A 209 -1.84 15.33 -11.83
CA GLY A 209 -0.76 14.34 -11.85
C GLY A 209 -1.10 12.99 -11.20
N TYR A 210 -2.29 12.85 -10.58
CA TYR A 210 -2.69 11.60 -9.95
C TYR A 210 -2.80 10.45 -10.97
N PHE A 211 -2.22 9.31 -10.61
CA PHE A 211 -2.41 8.05 -11.30
C PHE A 211 -2.43 6.87 -10.34
N TRP A 212 -3.23 5.84 -10.66
CA TRP A 212 -3.22 4.58 -9.92
C TRP A 212 -3.85 3.44 -10.73
N PRO A 213 -3.25 2.23 -10.79
CA PRO A 213 -2.00 1.83 -10.13
C PRO A 213 -0.73 2.21 -10.88
N LYS A 214 -0.86 2.65 -12.14
CA LYS A 214 0.26 2.97 -13.04
C LYS A 214 0.00 4.26 -13.80
N PRO A 215 1.05 4.91 -14.34
CA PRO A 215 0.92 6.24 -14.92
C PRO A 215 -0.10 6.39 -16.05
N SER A 216 -0.39 5.33 -16.81
CA SER A 216 -1.41 5.36 -17.86
C SER A 216 -2.85 5.38 -17.34
N VAL A 217 -3.07 5.18 -16.04
CA VAL A 217 -4.40 5.22 -15.41
C VAL A 217 -4.52 6.49 -14.59
N HIS A 218 -4.89 7.57 -15.29
CA HIS A 218 -5.02 8.91 -14.71
C HIS A 218 -6.27 9.05 -13.82
N LEU A 219 -6.44 10.26 -13.25
CA LEU A 219 -7.56 10.61 -12.38
C LEU A 219 -8.94 10.23 -12.93
N ASP A 220 -9.26 10.58 -14.16
CA ASP A 220 -10.60 10.34 -14.73
C ASP A 220 -10.86 8.85 -14.96
N ALA A 221 -9.89 8.12 -15.52
CA ALA A 221 -9.97 6.67 -15.65
C ALA A 221 -10.12 5.98 -14.28
N THR A 222 -9.46 6.50 -13.24
CA THR A 222 -9.64 6.00 -11.87
C THR A 222 -11.06 6.25 -11.37
N ARG A 223 -11.60 7.46 -11.57
CA ARG A 223 -12.97 7.81 -11.15
C ARG A 223 -14.01 6.93 -11.85
N GLU A 224 -13.89 6.74 -13.15
CA GLU A 224 -14.76 5.87 -13.93
C GLU A 224 -14.73 4.43 -13.42
N ARG A 225 -13.52 3.90 -13.17
CA ARG A 225 -13.34 2.55 -12.61
C ARG A 225 -13.96 2.39 -11.22
N LEU A 226 -13.91 3.43 -10.38
CA LEU A 226 -14.43 3.37 -9.02
C LEU A 226 -15.93 3.63 -8.91
N ALA A 227 -16.56 4.26 -9.90
CA ALA A 227 -17.98 4.63 -9.84
C ALA A 227 -18.93 3.45 -9.53
N PRO A 228 -18.78 2.23 -10.11
CA PRO A 228 -19.63 1.09 -9.76
C PRO A 228 -19.44 0.60 -8.31
N LEU A 229 -18.21 0.64 -7.81
CA LEU A 229 -17.89 0.26 -6.43
C LEU A 229 -18.50 1.25 -5.44
N LEU A 230 -18.40 2.55 -5.72
CA LEU A 230 -18.99 3.60 -4.88
C LEU A 230 -20.52 3.49 -4.82
N ARG A 231 -21.19 3.19 -5.93
CA ARG A 231 -22.64 2.91 -5.93
C ARG A 231 -22.99 1.70 -5.08
N THR A 232 -22.25 0.60 -5.24
CA THR A 232 -22.47 -0.61 -4.44
C THR A 232 -22.24 -0.36 -2.94
N ALA A 233 -21.20 0.40 -2.58
CA ALA A 233 -20.94 0.77 -1.20
C ALA A 233 -22.07 1.61 -0.59
N ALA A 234 -22.61 2.57 -1.35
CA ALA A 234 -23.73 3.39 -0.91
C ALA A 234 -24.98 2.53 -0.62
N GLU A 235 -25.35 1.64 -1.55
CA GLU A 235 -26.50 0.74 -1.38
C GLU A 235 -26.33 -0.20 -0.18
N LEU A 236 -25.11 -0.75 0.03
CA LEU A 236 -24.81 -1.59 1.19
C LEU A 236 -24.84 -0.80 2.51
N ALA A 237 -24.45 0.49 2.49
CA ALA A 237 -24.42 1.32 3.67
C ALA A 237 -25.82 1.65 4.20
N GLU A 238 -26.83 1.79 3.33
CA GLU A 238 -28.22 2.07 3.73
C GLU A 238 -28.82 0.99 4.65
N THR A 239 -28.37 -0.26 4.50
CA THR A 239 -28.88 -1.42 5.24
C THR A 239 -27.88 -2.02 6.22
N ALA A 240 -26.72 -1.38 6.42
CA ALA A 240 -25.66 -1.86 7.31
C ALA A 240 -26.17 -2.15 8.74
N GLY A 241 -25.88 -3.34 9.26
CA GLY A 241 -26.41 -3.85 10.53
C GLY A 241 -27.70 -4.65 10.41
N ARG A 242 -28.29 -4.73 9.22
CA ARG A 242 -29.49 -5.52 8.91
C ARG A 242 -29.33 -6.29 7.60
N TRP A 243 -28.10 -6.61 7.20
CA TRP A 243 -27.84 -7.29 5.94
C TRP A 243 -28.46 -8.67 5.88
N THR A 244 -29.20 -8.92 4.81
CA THR A 244 -29.62 -10.23 4.33
C THR A 244 -28.41 -11.06 3.85
N ASP A 245 -28.58 -12.37 3.68
CA ASP A 245 -27.52 -13.23 3.14
C ASP A 245 -27.07 -12.81 1.73
N ALA A 246 -27.99 -12.26 0.93
CA ALA A 246 -27.68 -11.72 -0.38
C ALA A 246 -26.78 -10.49 -0.28
N GLU A 247 -27.07 -9.57 0.64
CA GLU A 247 -26.24 -8.38 0.90
C GLU A 247 -24.88 -8.76 1.47
N ARG A 248 -24.79 -9.76 2.37
CA ARG A 248 -23.51 -10.29 2.88
C ARG A 248 -22.62 -10.82 1.75
N LYS A 249 -23.19 -11.60 0.84
CA LYS A 249 -22.46 -12.10 -0.35
C LYS A 249 -22.01 -10.97 -1.26
N ARG A 250 -22.89 -10.00 -1.51
CA ARG A 250 -22.57 -8.81 -2.30
C ARG A 250 -21.47 -7.98 -1.65
N ALA A 251 -21.51 -7.81 -0.33
CA ALA A 251 -20.49 -7.09 0.44
C ALA A 251 -19.13 -7.78 0.39
N ALA A 252 -19.10 -9.12 0.39
CA ALA A 252 -17.88 -9.90 0.22
C ALA A 252 -17.23 -9.67 -1.16
N VAL A 253 -18.02 -9.73 -2.24
CA VAL A 253 -17.55 -9.43 -3.60
C VAL A 253 -17.05 -7.99 -3.69
N PHE A 254 -17.82 -7.04 -3.15
CA PHE A 254 -17.43 -5.63 -3.11
C PHE A 254 -16.08 -5.42 -2.38
N ALA A 255 -15.91 -6.00 -1.20
CA ALA A 255 -14.67 -5.88 -0.44
C ALA A 255 -13.49 -6.48 -1.20
N GLU A 256 -13.66 -7.65 -1.83
CA GLU A 256 -12.65 -8.26 -2.68
C GLU A 256 -12.24 -7.37 -3.86
N GLU A 257 -13.21 -6.79 -4.57
CA GLU A 257 -12.93 -5.86 -5.67
C GLU A 257 -12.18 -4.60 -5.20
N VAL A 258 -12.55 -4.06 -4.03
CA VAL A 258 -11.84 -2.92 -3.40
C VAL A 258 -10.41 -3.30 -3.03
N PHE A 259 -10.18 -4.49 -2.47
CA PHE A 259 -8.85 -4.97 -2.13
C PHE A 259 -7.98 -5.19 -3.36
N VAL A 260 -8.54 -5.77 -4.43
CA VAL A 260 -7.86 -5.96 -5.71
C VAL A 260 -7.48 -4.61 -6.32
N TRP A 261 -8.40 -3.64 -6.35
CA TRP A 261 -8.11 -2.29 -6.85
C TRP A 261 -7.04 -1.58 -6.02
N GLY A 262 -7.11 -1.70 -4.69
CA GLY A 262 -6.20 -1.04 -3.75
C GLY A 262 -4.80 -1.68 -3.63
N GLY A 263 -4.57 -2.79 -4.34
CA GLY A 263 -3.33 -3.55 -4.27
C GLY A 263 -3.09 -4.18 -2.89
N VAL A 264 -4.15 -4.62 -2.21
CA VAL A 264 -4.13 -5.10 -0.82
C VAL A 264 -5.07 -6.31 -0.62
N PRO A 265 -4.90 -7.40 -1.39
CA PRO A 265 -5.75 -8.58 -1.26
C PRO A 265 -5.71 -9.13 0.17
N GLN A 266 -6.86 -9.14 0.83
CA GLN A 266 -7.04 -9.76 2.15
C GLN A 266 -7.34 -11.26 1.97
N ARG A 267 -6.83 -12.11 2.86
CA ARG A 267 -7.11 -13.55 2.85
C ARG A 267 -7.71 -13.94 4.19
N GLN A 268 -8.90 -14.55 4.15
CA GLN A 268 -9.62 -15.10 5.30
C GLN A 268 -9.87 -14.10 6.43
N PHE A 269 -11.08 -13.54 6.46
CA PHE A 269 -11.59 -12.75 7.58
C PHE A 269 -12.94 -13.35 8.04
N PRO A 270 -13.33 -13.16 9.30
CA PRO A 270 -14.65 -13.55 9.79
C PRO A 270 -15.78 -13.01 8.91
N GLU A 271 -16.84 -13.81 8.70
CA GLU A 271 -17.94 -13.45 7.78
C GLU A 271 -18.63 -12.11 8.12
N ASN A 272 -18.62 -11.72 9.39
CA ASN A 272 -19.24 -10.48 9.87
C ASN A 272 -18.30 -9.26 9.81
N THR A 273 -17.01 -9.42 9.53
CA THR A 273 -16.03 -8.32 9.58
C THR A 273 -16.40 -7.17 8.65
N ILE A 274 -16.88 -7.46 7.44
CA ILE A 274 -17.22 -6.40 6.48
C ILE A 274 -18.37 -5.52 7.01
N GLU A 275 -19.41 -6.13 7.59
CA GLU A 275 -20.53 -5.39 8.18
C GLU A 275 -20.09 -4.56 9.38
N LEU A 276 -19.20 -5.11 10.22
CA LEU A 276 -18.62 -4.40 11.36
C LEU A 276 -17.77 -3.20 10.92
N VAL A 277 -17.01 -3.33 9.83
CA VAL A 277 -16.24 -2.21 9.24
C VAL A 277 -17.17 -1.13 8.70
N PHE A 278 -18.21 -1.49 7.96
CA PHE A 278 -19.22 -0.54 7.50
C PHE A 278 -19.86 0.22 8.67
N ARG A 279 -20.35 -0.51 9.67
CA ARG A 279 -21.00 0.10 10.83
C ARG A 279 -20.05 0.97 11.62
N SER A 280 -18.80 0.54 11.81
CA SER A 280 -17.81 1.35 12.53
C SER A 280 -17.53 2.66 11.80
N ALA A 281 -17.39 2.61 10.46
CA ALA A 281 -17.21 3.78 9.62
C ALA A 281 -18.41 4.75 9.68
N LEU A 282 -19.63 4.22 9.57
CA LEU A 282 -20.87 5.01 9.55
C LEU A 282 -21.22 5.62 10.90
N THR A 283 -20.88 4.95 12.00
CA THR A 283 -21.18 5.42 13.37
C THR A 283 -20.05 6.25 13.99
N GLY A 284 -18.85 6.24 13.39
CA GLY A 284 -17.67 6.87 13.99
C GLY A 284 -17.20 6.19 15.27
N GLN A 285 -17.54 4.91 15.47
CA GLN A 285 -17.21 4.12 16.65
C GLN A 285 -16.51 2.82 16.25
N GLU A 286 -15.49 2.43 16.99
CA GLU A 286 -14.83 1.13 16.81
C GLU A 286 -15.73 0.02 17.37
N LEU A 287 -16.17 -0.90 16.50
CA LEU A 287 -16.87 -2.11 16.90
C LEU A 287 -15.89 -3.28 16.99
N ASP A 288 -16.08 -4.14 17.98
CA ASP A 288 -15.27 -5.35 18.14
C ASP A 288 -15.34 -6.24 16.87
N GLY A 289 -14.18 -6.67 16.37
CA GLY A 289 -14.05 -7.41 15.12
C GLY A 289 -14.03 -6.56 13.83
N ALA A 290 -14.14 -5.23 13.92
CA ALA A 290 -13.95 -4.33 12.78
C ALA A 290 -12.45 -4.11 12.50
N LEU A 291 -11.89 -4.85 11.56
CA LEU A 291 -10.48 -4.79 11.20
C LEU A 291 -10.11 -3.44 10.55
N MET A 292 -8.86 -2.97 10.72
CA MET A 292 -8.47 -1.61 10.30
C MET A 292 -7.06 -1.45 9.71
N ASN A 293 -6.67 -2.31 8.77
CA ASN A 293 -5.42 -2.14 8.02
C ASN A 293 -5.61 -1.29 6.73
N SER A 294 -4.55 -1.15 5.92
CA SER A 294 -4.56 -0.38 4.67
C SER A 294 -5.64 -0.80 3.65
N GLY A 295 -6.12 -2.05 3.69
CA GLY A 295 -7.25 -2.53 2.90
C GLY A 295 -8.59 -2.16 3.52
N TRP A 296 -8.75 -2.37 4.82
CA TRP A 296 -10.00 -2.06 5.52
C TRP A 296 -10.30 -0.55 5.59
N THR A 297 -9.27 0.31 5.58
CA THR A 297 -9.47 1.77 5.40
C THR A 297 -10.14 2.10 4.06
N LYS A 298 -9.89 1.32 3.01
CA LYS A 298 -10.53 1.49 1.69
C LYS A 298 -12.00 1.12 1.74
N VAL A 299 -12.32 -0.01 2.37
CA VAL A 299 -13.71 -0.42 2.59
C VAL A 299 -14.47 0.63 3.40
N ALA A 300 -13.89 1.13 4.50
CA ALA A 300 -14.47 2.18 5.33
C ALA A 300 -14.66 3.53 4.59
N ALA A 301 -13.66 3.94 3.80
CA ALA A 301 -13.74 5.16 2.98
C ALA A 301 -14.85 5.06 1.93
N PHE A 302 -14.98 3.92 1.26
CA PHE A 302 -16.06 3.71 0.27
C PHE A 302 -17.43 3.65 0.93
N ALA A 303 -17.55 2.99 2.09
CA ALA A 303 -18.79 2.91 2.86
C ALA A 303 -19.33 4.30 3.24
N THR A 304 -18.46 5.28 3.46
CA THR A 304 -18.84 6.65 3.87
C THR A 304 -18.83 7.66 2.73
N ALA A 305 -18.40 7.28 1.52
CA ALA A 305 -18.25 8.20 0.39
C ALA A 305 -19.56 8.85 -0.09
N HIS A 306 -20.70 8.24 0.21
CA HIS A 306 -22.04 8.74 -0.13
C HIS A 306 -22.57 9.75 0.91
N LEU A 307 -21.95 9.82 2.10
CA LEU A 307 -22.34 10.77 3.13
C LEU A 307 -22.02 12.20 2.68
N SER A 308 -22.65 13.18 3.36
CA SER A 308 -22.24 14.57 3.23
C SER A 308 -20.74 14.71 3.47
N ASP A 309 -20.16 15.77 2.90
CA ASP A 309 -18.71 16.01 2.92
C ASP A 309 -18.10 15.91 4.34
N ASP A 310 -18.87 16.16 5.41
CA ASP A 310 -18.42 16.09 6.80
C ASP A 310 -18.35 14.67 7.39
N GLY A 311 -19.06 13.71 6.81
CA GLY A 311 -19.10 12.31 7.25
C GLY A 311 -18.13 11.38 6.52
N GLN A 312 -17.49 11.85 5.45
CA GLN A 312 -16.61 11.03 4.61
C GLN A 312 -15.30 10.68 5.31
N LEU A 313 -14.95 9.40 5.32
CA LEU A 313 -13.61 8.92 5.69
C LEU A 313 -12.71 8.85 4.46
N VAL A 314 -11.41 8.99 4.69
CA VAL A 314 -10.38 8.84 3.66
C VAL A 314 -9.65 7.51 3.81
N ILE A 315 -9.01 7.05 2.75
CA ILE A 315 -8.05 5.94 2.80
C ILE A 315 -6.83 6.41 3.57
N TRP A 316 -6.87 6.23 4.90
CA TRP A 316 -5.75 6.52 5.78
C TRP A 316 -4.69 5.42 5.70
N ASP A 317 -3.95 5.39 4.59
CA ASP A 317 -2.84 4.45 4.41
C ASP A 317 -1.46 5.10 4.64
N SER A 318 -0.41 4.29 4.50
CA SER A 318 0.97 4.73 4.74
C SER A 318 1.39 5.95 3.92
N ARG A 319 0.82 6.18 2.72
CA ARG A 319 1.20 7.32 1.87
C ARG A 319 0.57 8.59 2.37
N VAL A 320 -0.73 8.55 2.61
CA VAL A 320 -1.48 9.71 3.12
C VAL A 320 -0.96 10.10 4.50
N ALA A 321 -0.79 9.12 5.40
CA ALA A 321 -0.25 9.36 6.74
C ALA A 321 1.17 9.94 6.69
N HIS A 322 2.06 9.37 5.88
CA HIS A 322 3.44 9.87 5.76
C HIS A 322 3.50 11.29 5.20
N SER A 323 2.77 11.57 4.12
CA SER A 323 2.71 12.90 3.47
C SER A 323 2.32 14.01 4.46
N LEU A 324 1.34 13.74 5.32
CA LEU A 324 0.89 14.69 6.34
C LEU A 324 1.85 14.76 7.52
N ILE A 325 2.20 13.61 8.11
CA ILE A 325 3.02 13.56 9.33
C ILE A 325 4.38 14.19 9.09
N ARG A 326 5.05 13.93 7.95
CA ARG A 326 6.37 14.51 7.67
C ARG A 326 6.35 16.04 7.68
N ARG A 327 5.29 16.64 7.11
CA ARG A 327 5.17 18.10 7.03
C ARG A 327 4.68 18.72 8.34
N MET A 328 3.75 18.06 9.04
CA MET A 328 3.35 18.51 10.37
C MET A 328 4.51 18.46 11.36
N ASP A 329 5.30 17.39 11.33
CA ASP A 329 6.51 17.23 12.15
C ASP A 329 7.49 18.38 11.91
N ALA A 330 7.84 18.62 10.64
CA ALA A 330 8.76 19.69 10.28
C ALA A 330 8.23 21.10 10.62
N LEU A 331 6.93 21.36 10.43
CA LEU A 331 6.29 22.62 10.83
C LEU A 331 6.33 22.81 12.35
N LEU A 332 5.97 21.79 13.13
CA LEU A 332 5.97 21.86 14.59
C LEU A 332 7.38 22.09 15.15
N VAL A 333 8.39 21.38 14.62
CA VAL A 333 9.79 21.56 15.00
C VAL A 333 10.28 22.97 14.64
N ALA A 334 9.97 23.46 13.43
CA ALA A 334 10.32 24.82 13.01
C ALA A 334 9.63 25.91 13.85
N SER A 335 8.51 25.56 14.51
CA SER A 335 7.80 26.41 15.48
C SER A 335 8.28 26.24 16.92
N GLY A 336 9.26 25.38 17.19
CA GLY A 336 9.85 25.17 18.51
C GLY A 336 9.10 24.17 19.41
N HIS A 337 8.22 23.33 18.85
CA HIS A 337 7.61 22.25 19.62
C HIS A 337 8.61 21.10 19.83
N GLU A 338 8.68 20.60 21.06
CA GLU A 338 9.45 19.39 21.43
C GLU A 338 8.56 18.14 21.52
N GLU A 339 7.24 18.34 21.61
CA GLU A 339 6.24 17.28 21.72
C GLU A 339 5.06 17.54 20.78
N ILE A 340 4.31 16.48 20.47
CA ILE A 340 3.13 16.56 19.62
C ILE A 340 1.99 17.22 20.41
N PRO A 341 1.35 18.28 19.86
CA PRO A 341 0.20 18.89 20.50
C PRO A 341 -0.94 17.89 20.77
N PRO A 342 -1.67 17.99 21.91
CA PRO A 342 -2.72 17.03 22.27
C PRO A 342 -3.82 16.85 21.22
N TYR A 343 -4.12 17.88 20.44
CA TYR A 343 -5.11 17.80 19.36
C TYR A 343 -4.66 16.93 18.17
N LEU A 344 -3.42 16.44 18.14
CA LEU A 344 -2.89 15.49 17.15
C LEU A 344 -2.63 14.10 17.76
N ALA A 345 -3.02 13.84 19.01
CA ALA A 345 -2.68 12.60 19.72
C ALA A 345 -3.19 11.32 19.04
N ASP A 346 -4.27 11.42 18.27
CA ASP A 346 -4.82 10.29 17.51
C ASP A 346 -4.30 10.22 16.06
N ILE A 347 -3.54 11.21 15.59
CA ILE A 347 -2.89 11.15 14.27
C ILE A 347 -1.66 10.25 14.38
N GLY A 348 -1.76 9.02 13.87
CA GLY A 348 -0.71 8.02 14.01
C GLY A 348 -0.01 7.65 12.71
N ARG A 349 1.24 7.20 12.88
CA ARG A 349 2.08 6.64 11.81
C ARG A 349 1.46 5.34 11.30
N VAL A 350 1.61 5.11 10.00
CA VAL A 350 1.19 3.88 9.34
C VAL A 350 2.41 3.35 8.60
N ALA A 351 2.94 2.20 9.01
CA ALA A 351 4.14 1.62 8.42
C ALA A 351 3.95 1.34 6.91
N GLY A 352 5.00 1.61 6.12
CA GLY A 352 5.00 1.36 4.68
C GLY A 352 5.08 -0.14 4.32
N ARG A 353 4.56 -0.49 3.14
CA ARG A 353 4.53 -1.86 2.61
C ARG A 353 5.94 -2.45 2.42
N GLY A 354 6.14 -3.70 2.83
CA GLY A 354 7.20 -4.61 2.33
C GLY A 354 8.66 -4.13 2.43
N GLY A 355 8.98 -3.28 3.39
CA GLY A 355 10.33 -2.72 3.57
C GLY A 355 10.86 -1.97 2.34
N THR A 356 9.98 -1.47 1.45
CA THR A 356 10.37 -0.53 0.38
C THR A 356 10.43 0.92 0.85
N ARG A 357 10.10 1.16 2.12
CA ARG A 357 10.22 2.47 2.73
C ARG A 357 11.09 2.35 3.95
N HIS A 358 12.12 3.17 3.96
CA HIS A 358 12.97 3.37 5.11
C HIS A 358 12.11 3.79 6.30
N GLU A 359 12.49 3.41 7.51
CA GLU A 359 11.84 3.89 8.71
C GLU A 359 11.94 5.42 8.71
N VAL A 360 10.81 6.10 8.54
CA VAL A 360 10.79 7.56 8.51
C VAL A 360 11.01 8.03 9.95
N ASN A 361 12.22 8.51 10.21
CA ASN A 361 12.57 9.14 11.48
C ASN A 361 12.00 10.55 11.50
N TYR A 362 10.79 10.66 12.05
CA TYR A 362 10.23 11.94 12.45
C TYR A 362 10.98 12.47 13.67
N ALA A 363 11.12 13.80 13.78
CA ALA A 363 11.78 14.43 14.91
C ALA A 363 10.94 14.32 16.18
N LEU A 364 9.62 14.44 16.07
CA LEU A 364 8.68 14.24 17.17
C LEU A 364 8.26 12.78 17.26
N ARG A 365 7.87 12.35 18.47
CA ARG A 365 7.45 10.97 18.74
C ARG A 365 5.99 10.72 18.36
N TRP A 366 5.74 10.48 17.07
CA TRP A 366 4.39 10.19 16.59
C TRP A 366 3.87 8.82 17.05
N PRO A 367 2.60 8.73 17.51
CA PRO A 367 2.02 7.47 17.95
C PRO A 367 1.90 6.49 16.78
N ASP A 368 1.79 5.20 17.10
CA ASP A 368 1.40 4.20 16.10
C ASP A 368 -0.10 4.30 15.84
N GLY A 369 -0.46 4.53 14.57
CA GLY A 369 -1.83 4.60 14.07
C GLY A 369 -2.22 3.39 13.24
N TYR A 370 -1.29 2.46 12.99
CA TYR A 370 -1.57 1.27 12.20
C TYR A 370 -2.60 0.38 12.92
N ARG A 371 -3.65 -0.06 12.21
CA ARG A 371 -4.76 -0.87 12.77
C ARG A 371 -5.62 -0.17 13.82
N ARG A 372 -5.65 1.17 13.83
CA ARG A 372 -6.41 1.93 14.82
C ARG A 372 -7.49 2.79 14.18
N TRP A 373 -8.75 2.50 14.49
CA TRP A 373 -9.90 3.33 14.11
C TRP A 373 -9.77 4.80 14.54
N PRO A 374 -9.33 5.13 15.78
CA PRO A 374 -9.09 6.52 16.17
C PRO A 374 -8.19 7.28 15.19
N SER A 375 -7.15 6.63 14.66
CA SER A 375 -6.25 7.25 13.68
C SER A 375 -6.90 7.51 12.34
N VAL A 376 -7.81 6.64 11.89
CA VAL A 376 -8.56 6.84 10.64
C VAL A 376 -9.55 7.98 10.80
N PHE A 377 -10.25 8.04 11.94
CA PHE A 377 -11.20 9.13 12.22
C PHE A 377 -10.49 10.48 12.33
N ALA A 378 -9.43 10.56 13.12
CA ALA A 378 -8.65 11.78 13.30
C ALA A 378 -7.98 12.23 11.99
N GLY A 379 -7.39 11.30 11.25
CA GLY A 379 -6.78 11.56 9.94
C GLY A 379 -7.78 12.05 8.91
N SER A 380 -8.97 11.45 8.87
CA SER A 380 -10.06 11.90 7.99
C SER A 380 -10.55 13.30 8.38
N ALA A 381 -10.66 13.60 9.67
CA ALA A 381 -11.01 14.94 10.13
C ALA A 381 -9.98 16.00 9.68
N LEU A 382 -8.68 15.70 9.82
CA LEU A 382 -7.62 16.57 9.35
C LEU A 382 -7.69 16.81 7.83
N VAL A 383 -7.96 15.77 7.03
CA VAL A 383 -8.11 15.91 5.58
C VAL A 383 -9.33 16.77 5.20
N ARG A 384 -10.42 16.71 5.97
CA ARG A 384 -11.57 17.61 5.79
C ARG A 384 -11.22 19.05 6.13
N GLU A 385 -10.45 19.30 7.19
CA GLU A 385 -9.98 20.65 7.51
C GLU A 385 -9.10 21.24 6.39
N ILE A 386 -8.23 20.41 5.78
CA ILE A 386 -7.42 20.81 4.62
C ILE A 386 -8.31 21.15 3.42
N ARG A 387 -9.32 20.32 3.14
CA ARG A 387 -10.32 20.57 2.09
C ARG A 387 -11.04 21.90 2.32
N ASP A 388 -11.48 22.16 3.54
CA ASP A 388 -12.23 23.37 3.88
C ASP A 388 -11.35 24.62 3.71
N GLU A 389 -10.09 24.53 4.12
CA GLU A 389 -9.11 25.59 3.93
C GLU A 389 -8.82 25.86 2.43
N LEU A 390 -8.70 24.81 1.61
CA LEU A 390 -8.56 24.93 0.16
C LEU A 390 -9.77 25.62 -0.47
N ASN A 391 -10.98 25.19 -0.13
CA ASN A 391 -12.22 25.77 -0.64
C ASN A 391 -12.42 27.22 -0.18
N ARG A 392 -11.91 27.58 1.01
CA ARG A 392 -11.96 28.95 1.53
C ARG A 392 -10.97 29.88 0.81
N LYS A 393 -9.73 29.43 0.59
CA LYS A 393 -8.67 30.26 0.00
C LYS A 393 -8.72 30.35 -1.53
N ARG A 394 -9.24 29.32 -2.19
CA ARG A 394 -9.07 29.16 -3.64
C ARG A 394 -10.39 28.92 -4.40
N PRO A 395 -11.41 29.76 -4.23
CA PRO A 395 -12.61 29.68 -5.06
C PRO A 395 -12.30 29.94 -6.55
N SER A 396 -11.19 30.63 -6.86
CA SER A 396 -10.77 31.00 -8.22
C SER A 396 -10.23 29.84 -9.05
N ASP A 397 -9.80 28.73 -8.43
CA ASP A 397 -9.24 27.58 -9.15
C ASP A 397 -10.31 26.80 -9.92
N GLY A 398 -11.59 27.13 -9.72
CA GLY A 398 -12.74 26.44 -10.33
C GLY A 398 -12.96 25.01 -9.83
N ILE A 399 -12.14 24.55 -8.88
CA ILE A 399 -12.22 23.22 -8.28
C ILE A 399 -12.92 23.34 -6.93
N LYS A 400 -14.06 22.65 -6.79
CA LYS A 400 -14.65 22.36 -5.47
C LYS A 400 -13.96 21.14 -4.89
N TRP A 401 -13.03 21.36 -3.95
CA TRP A 401 -12.26 20.30 -3.32
C TRP A 401 -13.16 19.39 -2.48
N THR A 402 -12.97 18.09 -2.62
CA THR A 402 -13.54 17.05 -1.74
C THR A 402 -12.44 16.40 -0.92
N ALA A 403 -12.80 15.73 0.19
CA ALA A 403 -11.82 15.00 1.00
C ALA A 403 -11.08 13.93 0.17
N ARG A 404 -11.78 13.31 -0.79
CA ARG A 404 -11.20 12.34 -1.72
C ARG A 404 -10.15 12.95 -2.66
N MET A 405 -10.38 14.16 -3.16
CA MET A 405 -9.40 14.85 -4.01
C MET A 405 -8.14 15.23 -3.22
N VAL A 406 -8.30 15.69 -1.98
CA VAL A 406 -7.17 15.98 -1.08
C VAL A 406 -6.39 14.71 -0.78
N GLU A 407 -7.09 13.60 -0.44
CA GLU A 407 -6.46 12.30 -0.22
C GLU A 407 -5.64 11.84 -1.44
N MET A 408 -6.15 12.00 -2.66
CA MET A 408 -5.44 11.62 -3.89
C MET A 408 -4.12 12.38 -4.07
N VAL A 409 -4.09 13.68 -3.75
CA VAL A 409 -2.84 14.47 -3.75
C VAL A 409 -1.89 13.94 -2.69
N LEU A 410 -2.37 13.78 -1.45
CA LEU A 410 -1.53 13.32 -0.33
C LEU A 410 -0.98 11.91 -0.55
N PHE A 411 -1.73 11.05 -1.25
CA PHE A 411 -1.31 9.71 -1.62
C PHE A 411 -0.12 9.73 -2.59
N MET A 412 -0.10 10.64 -3.57
CA MET A 412 1.02 10.79 -4.50
C MET A 412 2.24 11.42 -3.81
N ASP A 413 2.00 12.40 -2.94
CA ASP A 413 3.03 13.09 -2.16
C ASP A 413 3.77 12.20 -1.16
N GLY A 414 3.12 11.12 -0.72
CA GLY A 414 3.66 10.20 0.27
C GLY A 414 4.48 9.07 -0.34
N TYR A 415 4.95 9.21 -1.59
CA TYR A 415 5.64 8.13 -2.30
C TYR A 415 7.02 7.80 -1.76
#